data_AF-T1BBR4-F1
#
_entry.id   AF-T1BBR4-F1
#
_cell.length_a   1.000
_cell.length_b   1.000
_cell.length_c   1.000
_cell.angle_alpha   90.00
_cell.angle_beta   90.00
_cell.angle_gamma   90.00
#
_symmetry.space_group_name_H-M   'P 1'
#
loop_
_entity.id
_entity.type
_entity.pdbx_description
1 polymer ?
#
loop_
_entity_poly.entity_id
_entity_poly.type
_entity_poly.pdbx_seq_one_letter_code
_entity_poly.pdbx_strand_id
1 'polypeptide(L)'
;MNKVIKRGVVKLHKLFSLKADSNAETGIGTLIVFIAMVLVAAVAAAVLVTTAGNLQTRATATGTQTTNQVSTGLVISSIWGNNSYKGTAAESGNITQLAIIVQPNSGSGDINLANTTISITYQGNSAILTYDSAAFNNVANTSSTSSSGTTNLFGNYFKPLNVVAKAQFGVLVLKDVSSSFIANYPVLAQGDEVAILINITAVFSLTGSGLKPGQLVVGSIVPQSGATALIQFTTPLAYTSKVLQLA
;
A
#
# COMPACT_ATOMS: atom_id res chain seq x y z
N MET A 1 60.00 -17.31 90.62
CA MET A 1 59.89 -16.12 89.73
C MET A 1 59.26 -16.39 88.34
N ASN A 2 59.18 -17.64 87.85
CA ASN A 2 58.90 -17.92 86.43
C ASN A 2 57.42 -18.11 86.02
N LYS A 3 56.48 -18.13 86.98
CA LYS A 3 55.03 -18.36 86.71
C LYS A 3 54.24 -17.08 86.40
N VAL A 4 54.67 -15.94 86.95
CA VAL A 4 53.95 -14.65 86.81
C VAL A 4 54.22 -14.04 85.43
N ILE A 5 55.46 -14.09 84.96
CA ILE A 5 55.87 -13.61 83.63
C ILE A 5 55.22 -14.46 82.53
N LYS A 6 55.21 -15.80 82.66
CA LYS A 6 54.49 -16.69 81.70
C LYS A 6 52.99 -16.40 81.64
N ARG A 7 52.34 -16.08 82.77
CA ARG A 7 50.92 -15.70 82.80
C ARG A 7 50.67 -14.36 82.11
N GLY A 8 51.58 -13.38 82.26
CA GLY A 8 51.50 -12.10 81.56
C GLY A 8 51.61 -12.23 80.04
N VAL A 9 52.56 -13.04 79.55
CA VAL A 9 52.77 -13.27 78.10
C VAL A 9 51.59 -14.01 77.46
N VAL A 10 51.01 -15.02 78.13
CA VAL A 10 49.81 -15.71 77.62
C VAL A 10 48.60 -14.76 77.57
N LYS A 11 48.48 -13.86 78.54
CA LYS A 11 47.39 -12.85 78.58
C LYS A 11 47.56 -11.82 77.46
N LEU A 12 48.80 -11.41 77.16
CA LEU A 12 49.12 -10.51 76.05
C LEU A 12 48.89 -11.15 74.68
N HIS A 13 49.24 -12.43 74.51
CA HIS A 13 48.95 -13.19 73.28
C HIS A 13 47.44 -13.35 73.04
N LYS A 14 46.64 -13.50 74.10
CA LYS A 14 45.17 -13.53 73.99
C LYS A 14 44.56 -12.15 73.65
N LEU A 15 45.20 -11.07 74.06
CA LEU A 15 44.78 -9.69 73.75
C LEU A 15 45.12 -9.26 72.32
N PHE A 16 46.21 -9.79 71.73
CA PHE A 16 46.58 -9.55 70.32
C PHE A 16 46.09 -10.63 69.34
N SER A 17 45.44 -11.69 69.83
CA SER A 17 44.83 -12.71 69.00
C SER A 17 43.52 -12.20 68.41
N LEU A 18 43.59 -11.46 67.31
CA LEU A 18 42.43 -11.14 66.47
C LEU A 18 41.88 -12.45 65.88
N LYS A 19 40.85 -13.00 66.52
CA LYS A 19 40.16 -14.20 66.03
C LYS A 19 39.31 -13.76 64.85
N ALA A 20 39.68 -14.18 63.63
CA ALA A 20 38.86 -13.98 62.45
C ALA A 20 37.47 -14.59 62.71
N ASP A 21 36.44 -13.75 62.66
CA ASP A 21 35.08 -14.17 62.92
C ASP A 21 34.55 -14.81 61.63
N SER A 22 34.65 -16.14 61.53
CA SER A 22 34.27 -16.89 60.31
C SER A 22 32.82 -16.62 59.87
N ASN A 23 31.97 -16.21 60.82
CA ASN A 23 30.59 -15.81 60.55
C ASN A 23 30.51 -14.46 59.82
N ALA A 24 31.38 -13.51 60.16
CA ALA A 24 31.47 -12.21 59.47
C ALA A 24 32.04 -12.38 58.05
N GLU A 25 33.02 -13.25 57.87
CA GLU A 25 33.59 -13.59 56.55
C GLU A 25 32.55 -14.27 55.64
N THR A 26 31.80 -15.25 56.18
CA THR A 26 30.70 -15.91 55.45
C THR A 26 29.59 -14.92 55.12
N GLY A 27 29.24 -14.01 56.04
CA GLY A 27 28.24 -12.96 55.83
C GLY A 27 28.59 -12.03 54.66
N ILE A 28 29.83 -11.56 54.58
CA ILE A 28 30.30 -10.72 53.48
C ILE A 28 30.22 -11.48 52.14
N GLY A 29 30.60 -12.76 52.12
CA GLY A 29 30.47 -13.62 50.94
C GLY A 29 29.02 -13.74 50.44
N THR A 30 28.06 -13.92 51.34
CA THR A 30 26.63 -13.99 50.98
C THR A 30 26.10 -12.67 50.43
N LEU A 31 26.53 -11.52 50.97
CA LEU A 31 26.13 -10.20 50.46
C LEU A 31 26.69 -9.92 49.05
N ILE A 32 27.93 -10.35 48.77
CA ILE A 32 28.54 -10.20 47.44
C ILE A 32 27.73 -10.99 46.39
N VAL A 33 27.41 -12.25 46.68
CA VAL A 33 26.62 -13.10 45.77
C VAL A 33 25.21 -12.55 45.60
N PHE A 34 24.60 -12.03 46.67
CA PHE A 34 23.29 -11.43 46.61
C PHE A 34 23.25 -10.23 45.66
N ILE A 35 24.20 -9.30 45.80
CA ILE A 35 24.31 -8.15 44.90
C ILE A 35 24.57 -8.60 43.46
N ALA A 36 25.48 -9.56 43.25
CA ALA A 36 25.79 -10.09 41.93
C ALA A 36 24.56 -10.71 41.26
N MET A 37 23.79 -11.53 41.98
CA MET A 37 22.57 -12.16 41.46
C MET A 37 21.51 -11.13 41.08
N VAL A 38 21.32 -10.10 41.91
CA VAL A 38 20.37 -9.01 41.62
C VAL A 38 20.76 -8.25 40.36
N LEU A 39 22.06 -7.98 40.15
CA LEU A 39 22.54 -7.30 38.94
C LEU A 39 22.35 -8.16 37.68
N VAL A 40 22.67 -9.45 37.74
CA VAL A 40 22.45 -10.37 36.61
C VAL A 40 20.96 -10.50 36.30
N ALA A 41 20.12 -10.62 37.33
CA ALA A 41 18.67 -10.67 37.16
C ALA A 41 18.12 -9.38 36.53
N ALA A 42 18.63 -8.22 36.92
CA ALA A 42 18.24 -6.93 36.34
C ALA A 42 18.58 -6.83 34.84
N VAL A 43 19.79 -7.24 34.44
CA VAL A 43 20.19 -7.25 33.03
C VAL A 43 19.36 -8.25 32.23
N ALA A 44 19.15 -9.46 32.76
CA ALA A 44 18.32 -10.47 32.11
C ALA A 44 16.87 -9.99 31.93
N ALA A 45 16.28 -9.38 32.96
CA ALA A 45 14.94 -8.79 32.88
C ALA A 45 14.87 -7.66 31.85
N ALA A 46 15.86 -6.78 31.80
CA ALA A 46 15.92 -5.70 30.80
C ALA A 46 15.94 -6.26 29.37
N VAL A 47 16.78 -7.25 29.09
CA VAL A 47 16.85 -7.90 27.77
C VAL A 47 15.53 -8.59 27.40
N LEU A 48 14.89 -9.27 28.36
CA LEU A 48 13.60 -9.92 28.15
C LEU A 48 12.51 -8.90 27.80
N VAL A 49 12.44 -7.78 28.51
CA VAL A 49 11.47 -6.70 28.26
C VAL A 49 11.70 -6.06 26.90
N THR A 50 12.95 -5.74 26.55
CA THR A 50 13.28 -5.15 25.24
C THR A 50 12.94 -6.12 24.10
N THR A 51 13.24 -7.41 24.27
CA THR A 51 12.93 -8.41 23.26
C THR A 51 11.43 -8.58 23.08
N ALA A 52 10.68 -8.68 24.19
CA ALA A 52 9.23 -8.76 24.17
C ALA A 52 8.59 -7.51 23.52
N GLY A 53 9.09 -6.31 23.84
CA GLY A 53 8.62 -5.07 23.22
C GLY A 53 8.86 -5.03 21.71
N ASN A 54 10.06 -5.39 21.26
CA ASN A 54 10.38 -5.47 19.83
C ASN A 54 9.50 -6.49 19.10
N LEU A 55 9.27 -7.66 19.70
CA LEU A 55 8.38 -8.68 19.14
C LEU A 55 6.93 -8.17 19.07
N GLN A 56 6.46 -7.44 20.07
CA GLN A 56 5.11 -6.87 20.10
C GLN A 56 4.93 -5.81 19.00
N THR A 57 5.85 -4.87 18.85
CA THR A 57 5.77 -3.85 17.78
C THR A 57 5.77 -4.50 16.40
N ARG A 58 6.62 -5.52 16.19
CA ARG A 58 6.64 -6.28 14.93
C ARG A 58 5.34 -7.05 14.71
N ALA A 59 4.84 -7.73 15.72
CA ALA A 59 3.59 -8.49 15.62
C ALA A 59 2.41 -7.58 15.27
N THR A 60 2.31 -6.40 15.88
CA THR A 60 1.27 -5.41 15.55
C THR A 60 1.42 -4.89 14.12
N ALA A 61 2.63 -4.51 13.70
CA ALA A 61 2.88 -4.01 12.35
C ALA A 61 2.60 -5.07 11.27
N THR A 62 3.02 -6.31 11.49
CA THR A 62 2.69 -7.43 10.58
C THR A 62 1.19 -7.72 10.59
N GLY A 63 0.54 -7.67 11.76
CA GLY A 63 -0.91 -7.84 11.87
C GLY A 63 -1.65 -6.80 11.03
N THR A 64 -1.35 -5.51 11.19
CA THR A 64 -2.01 -4.44 10.43
C THR A 64 -1.68 -4.49 8.94
N GLN A 65 -0.43 -4.77 8.57
CA GLN A 65 -0.03 -4.85 7.16
C GLN A 65 -0.70 -6.04 6.47
N THR A 66 -0.78 -7.20 7.12
CA THR A 66 -1.43 -8.39 6.54
C THR A 66 -2.94 -8.23 6.46
N THR A 67 -3.59 -7.61 7.46
CA THR A 67 -5.02 -7.30 7.36
C THR A 67 -5.29 -6.35 6.20
N ASN A 68 -4.48 -5.29 6.05
CA ASN A 68 -4.63 -4.35 4.94
C ASN A 68 -4.37 -5.03 3.59
N GLN A 69 -3.41 -5.94 3.50
CA GLN A 69 -3.07 -6.65 2.28
C GLN A 69 -4.18 -7.59 1.79
N VAL A 70 -5.00 -8.13 2.70
CA VAL A 70 -6.10 -9.04 2.32
C VAL A 70 -7.46 -8.34 2.23
N SER A 71 -7.67 -7.25 2.97
CA SER A 71 -8.94 -6.51 2.96
C SER A 71 -9.01 -5.43 1.87
N THR A 72 -7.87 -4.84 1.52
CA THR A 72 -7.81 -3.76 0.53
C THR A 72 -7.97 -4.34 -0.87
N GLY A 73 -8.73 -3.69 -1.73
CA GLY A 73 -8.90 -4.13 -3.10
C GLY A 73 -9.81 -3.23 -3.91
N LEU A 74 -9.72 -3.39 -5.23
CA LEU A 74 -10.52 -2.66 -6.20
C LEU A 74 -11.47 -3.63 -6.89
N VAL A 75 -12.65 -3.14 -7.26
CA VAL A 75 -13.56 -3.83 -8.18
C VAL A 75 -13.86 -2.94 -9.36
N ILE A 76 -13.89 -3.57 -10.53
CA ILE A 76 -14.26 -2.91 -11.79
C ILE A 76 -15.77 -3.01 -11.92
N SER A 77 -16.43 -1.86 -12.05
CA SER A 77 -17.88 -1.76 -12.21
C SER A 77 -18.30 -1.93 -13.67
N SER A 78 -17.64 -1.20 -14.57
CA SER A 78 -17.89 -1.31 -16.01
C SER A 78 -16.71 -0.81 -16.83
N ILE A 79 -16.62 -1.28 -18.08
CA ILE A 79 -15.59 -0.86 -19.03
C ILE A 79 -16.26 -0.26 -20.25
N TRP A 80 -15.90 0.97 -20.56
CA TRP A 80 -16.41 1.72 -21.71
C TRP A 80 -15.30 1.96 -22.71
N GLY A 81 -15.62 1.84 -23.99
CA GLY A 81 -14.72 2.15 -25.10
C GLY A 81 -15.30 3.24 -26.00
N ASN A 82 -14.42 4.12 -26.49
CA ASN A 82 -14.75 5.09 -27.52
C ASN A 82 -14.13 4.65 -28.85
N ASN A 83 -15.00 4.46 -29.83
CA ASN A 83 -14.66 4.21 -31.20
C ASN A 83 -14.24 5.52 -31.89
N SER A 84 -13.09 5.52 -32.57
CA SER A 84 -12.59 6.66 -33.36
C SER A 84 -13.37 6.97 -34.64
N TYR A 85 -14.54 6.39 -34.81
CA TYR A 85 -15.41 6.56 -35.97
C TYR A 85 -15.77 8.03 -36.26
N LYS A 86 -15.56 8.45 -37.51
CA LYS A 86 -15.79 9.82 -38.01
C LYS A 86 -16.78 9.95 -39.19
N GLY A 87 -17.54 8.93 -39.61
CA GLY A 87 -18.57 9.11 -40.67
C GLY A 87 -19.33 7.88 -41.21
N THR A 88 -20.65 8.08 -41.39
CA THR A 88 -21.77 7.37 -42.08
C THR A 88 -21.86 5.85 -42.33
N ALA A 89 -20.83 5.00 -42.20
CA ALA A 89 -20.98 3.53 -42.22
C ALA A 89 -20.96 2.90 -40.81
N ALA A 90 -22.08 2.31 -40.37
CA ALA A 90 -22.33 1.83 -39.00
C ALA A 90 -21.46 0.66 -38.48
N GLU A 91 -20.36 0.31 -39.15
CA GLU A 91 -19.65 -0.97 -38.91
C GLU A 91 -18.12 -0.89 -39.09
N SER A 92 -17.49 0.28 -38.98
CA SER A 92 -16.04 0.39 -39.21
C SER A 92 -15.35 1.34 -38.23
N GLY A 93 -14.45 0.81 -37.40
CA GLY A 93 -13.57 1.61 -36.54
C GLY A 93 -12.75 0.77 -35.57
N ASN A 94 -12.00 1.46 -34.70
CA ASN A 94 -11.17 0.87 -33.65
C ASN A 94 -11.48 1.59 -32.32
N ILE A 95 -11.45 0.86 -31.20
CA ILE A 95 -11.53 1.48 -29.87
C ILE A 95 -10.19 2.16 -29.57
N THR A 96 -10.20 3.47 -29.48
CA THR A 96 -8.99 4.28 -29.27
C THR A 96 -8.81 4.74 -27.84
N GLN A 97 -9.90 4.85 -27.10
CA GLN A 97 -9.88 5.27 -25.70
C GLN A 97 -10.72 4.29 -24.89
N LEU A 98 -10.24 3.98 -23.69
CA LEU A 98 -10.95 3.19 -22.68
C LEU A 98 -11.19 4.05 -21.45
N ALA A 99 -12.35 3.88 -20.84
CA ALA A 99 -12.69 4.38 -19.53
C ALA A 99 -13.12 3.18 -18.67
N ILE A 100 -12.35 2.88 -17.64
CA ILE A 100 -12.61 1.75 -16.73
C ILE A 100 -13.13 2.34 -15.42
N ILE A 101 -14.39 2.08 -15.11
CA ILE A 101 -15.01 2.56 -13.88
C ILE A 101 -14.64 1.60 -12.75
N VAL A 102 -14.03 2.13 -11.70
CA VAL A 102 -13.58 1.37 -10.54
C VAL A 102 -14.08 1.99 -9.25
N GLN A 103 -14.29 1.13 -8.27
CA GLN A 103 -14.64 1.47 -6.90
C GLN A 103 -13.84 0.57 -5.94
N PRO A 104 -13.60 1.00 -4.70
CA PRO A 104 -12.96 0.14 -3.71
C PRO A 104 -13.92 -0.97 -3.25
N ASN A 105 -13.38 -2.10 -2.84
CA ASN A 105 -14.16 -3.17 -2.22
C ASN A 105 -14.74 -2.71 -0.87
N SER A 106 -15.85 -3.32 -0.47
CA SER A 106 -16.40 -3.08 0.87
C SER A 106 -15.40 -3.53 1.95
N GLY A 107 -15.13 -2.67 2.92
CA GLY A 107 -14.11 -2.92 3.96
C GLY A 107 -12.67 -2.77 3.48
N SER A 108 -12.46 -2.28 2.25
CA SER A 108 -11.13 -1.87 1.78
C SER A 108 -10.65 -0.66 2.56
N GLY A 109 -9.34 -0.62 2.83
CA GLY A 109 -8.67 0.63 3.20
C GLY A 109 -8.57 1.57 2.00
N ASP A 110 -8.08 2.77 2.27
CA ASP A 110 -7.89 3.81 1.26
C ASP A 110 -6.80 3.40 0.25
N ILE A 111 -7.09 3.63 -1.03
CA ILE A 111 -6.19 3.25 -2.13
C ILE A 111 -5.70 4.50 -2.84
N ASN A 112 -4.39 4.75 -2.79
CA ASN A 112 -3.80 5.82 -3.59
C ASN A 112 -3.60 5.37 -5.04
N LEU A 113 -4.34 5.97 -5.97
CA LEU A 113 -4.25 5.64 -7.39
C LEU A 113 -2.93 6.12 -8.02
N ALA A 114 -2.22 7.08 -7.42
CA ALA A 114 -0.89 7.47 -7.91
C ALA A 114 0.16 6.34 -7.77
N ASN A 115 -0.01 5.48 -6.76
CA ASN A 115 0.85 4.33 -6.51
C ASN A 115 0.29 3.02 -7.10
N THR A 116 -0.74 3.12 -7.93
CA THR A 116 -1.36 1.97 -8.60
C THR A 116 -0.74 1.81 -9.99
N THR A 117 -0.53 0.57 -10.41
CA THR A 117 -0.07 0.25 -11.76
C THR A 117 -1.14 -0.54 -12.49
N ILE A 118 -1.24 -0.32 -13.79
CA ILE A 118 -2.20 -1.03 -14.63
C ILE A 118 -1.43 -1.76 -15.71
N SER A 119 -1.62 -3.06 -15.83
CA SER A 119 -1.12 -3.84 -16.96
C SER A 119 -2.25 -4.07 -17.95
N ILE A 120 -1.99 -3.90 -19.25
CA ILE A 120 -2.91 -4.26 -20.33
C ILE A 120 -2.12 -5.00 -21.40
N THR A 121 -2.70 -6.09 -21.88
CA THR A 121 -2.16 -6.94 -22.92
C THR A 121 -3.17 -7.07 -24.04
N TYR A 122 -2.68 -6.87 -25.26
CA TYR A 122 -3.46 -6.94 -26.49
C TYR A 122 -2.60 -7.51 -27.63
N GLN A 123 -3.11 -8.54 -28.32
CA GLN A 123 -2.41 -9.19 -29.45
C GLN A 123 -0.96 -9.61 -29.14
N GLY A 124 -0.70 -10.09 -27.92
CA GLY A 124 0.65 -10.48 -27.47
C GLY A 124 1.57 -9.33 -27.05
N ASN A 125 1.13 -8.07 -27.14
CA ASN A 125 1.88 -6.91 -26.65
C ASN A 125 1.35 -6.50 -25.28
N SER A 126 2.25 -6.33 -24.32
CA SER A 126 1.91 -5.90 -22.95
C SER A 126 2.43 -4.51 -22.68
N ALA A 127 1.63 -3.69 -22.01
CA ALA A 127 2.01 -2.36 -21.55
C ALA A 127 1.68 -2.21 -20.06
N ILE A 128 2.56 -1.54 -19.32
CA ILE A 128 2.34 -1.15 -17.93
C ILE A 128 2.16 0.36 -17.90
N LEU A 129 1.06 0.81 -17.32
CA LEU A 129 0.67 2.20 -17.23
C LEU A 129 0.90 2.72 -15.81
N THR A 130 1.44 3.93 -15.73
CA THR A 130 1.57 4.69 -14.47
C THR A 130 0.63 5.88 -14.46
N TYR A 131 0.37 6.43 -13.28
CA TYR A 131 -0.53 7.57 -13.13
C TYR A 131 0.08 8.86 -13.71
N ASP A 132 -0.75 9.68 -14.35
CA ASP A 132 -0.41 11.03 -14.79
C ASP A 132 -1.32 12.07 -14.11
N SER A 133 -0.74 12.91 -13.25
CA SER A 133 -1.47 13.97 -12.55
C SER A 133 -1.98 15.08 -13.47
N ALA A 134 -1.41 15.25 -14.66
CA ALA A 134 -1.93 16.17 -15.66
C ALA A 134 -3.27 15.69 -16.24
N ALA A 135 -3.55 14.38 -16.19
CA ALA A 135 -4.78 13.75 -16.63
C ALA A 135 -5.79 13.53 -15.47
N PHE A 136 -5.71 14.35 -14.42
CA PHE A 136 -6.65 14.34 -13.31
C PHE A 136 -7.79 15.34 -13.51
N ASN A 137 -9.03 14.89 -13.32
CA ASN A 137 -10.20 15.76 -13.34
C ASN A 137 -11.20 15.29 -12.27
N ASN A 138 -11.85 16.22 -11.56
CA ASN A 138 -12.90 15.89 -10.60
C ASN A 138 -14.24 16.52 -11.05
N VAL A 139 -15.21 15.67 -11.41
CA VAL A 139 -16.55 16.10 -11.83
C VAL A 139 -17.62 15.87 -10.76
N ALA A 140 -17.27 15.20 -9.66
CA ALA A 140 -18.18 14.91 -8.56
C ALA A 140 -18.52 16.15 -7.73
N ASN A 141 -17.60 17.12 -7.65
CA ASN A 141 -17.76 18.30 -6.79
C ASN A 141 -17.19 19.58 -7.42
N THR A 142 -17.65 19.91 -8.64
CA THR A 142 -17.35 21.22 -9.23
C THR A 142 -18.18 22.29 -8.51
N SER A 143 -17.61 22.82 -7.43
CA SER A 143 -18.12 24.05 -6.80
C SER A 143 -18.19 25.15 -7.86
N SER A 144 -19.31 25.89 -7.82
CA SER A 144 -19.68 27.01 -8.71
C SER A 144 -20.52 26.61 -9.93
N THR A 145 -21.85 26.76 -9.80
CA THR A 145 -22.89 26.74 -10.84
C THR A 145 -23.51 25.37 -11.20
N SER A 146 -24.15 24.74 -10.21
CA SER A 146 -25.42 23.98 -10.33
C SER A 146 -25.56 22.85 -11.36
N SER A 147 -24.47 22.24 -11.85
CA SER A 147 -24.53 20.96 -12.58
C SER A 147 -23.23 20.19 -12.40
N SER A 148 -23.08 19.53 -11.24
CA SER A 148 -22.02 18.52 -11.05
C SER A 148 -22.26 17.32 -11.99
N GLY A 149 -21.18 16.75 -12.52
CA GLY A 149 -21.22 15.62 -13.46
C GLY A 149 -20.61 15.92 -14.83
N THR A 150 -20.64 14.92 -15.72
CA THR A 150 -20.18 15.06 -17.11
C THR A 150 -21.24 14.53 -18.08
N THR A 151 -21.44 15.22 -19.19
CA THR A 151 -22.31 14.76 -20.29
C THR A 151 -21.57 13.89 -21.30
N ASN A 152 -20.23 13.83 -21.23
CA ASN A 152 -19.40 13.06 -22.15
C ASN A 152 -18.12 12.57 -21.46
N LEU A 153 -18.11 11.28 -21.10
CA LEU A 153 -16.98 10.58 -20.50
C LEU A 153 -15.69 10.65 -21.36
N PHE A 154 -15.84 10.73 -22.69
CA PHE A 154 -14.74 10.78 -23.65
C PHE A 154 -14.51 12.20 -24.20
N GLY A 155 -14.83 13.22 -23.40
CA GLY A 155 -14.59 14.63 -23.72
C GLY A 155 -13.12 15.05 -23.57
N ASN A 156 -12.90 16.27 -23.06
CA ASN A 156 -11.57 16.89 -22.99
C ASN A 156 -10.62 16.25 -21.96
N TYR A 157 -11.10 15.34 -21.12
CA TYR A 157 -10.31 14.69 -20.05
C TYR A 157 -9.12 13.87 -20.60
N PHE A 158 -9.21 13.38 -21.83
CA PHE A 158 -8.14 12.62 -22.49
C PHE A 158 -7.05 13.50 -23.12
N LYS A 159 -7.23 14.83 -23.18
CA LYS A 159 -6.27 15.74 -23.83
C LYS A 159 -4.82 15.54 -23.35
N PRO A 160 -4.53 15.42 -22.04
CA PRO A 160 -3.18 15.19 -21.54
C PRO A 160 -2.62 13.82 -21.96
N LEU A 161 -3.49 12.83 -22.19
CA LEU A 161 -3.14 11.47 -22.58
C LEU A 161 -2.95 11.30 -24.10
N ASN A 162 -3.31 12.30 -24.91
CA ASN A 162 -3.20 12.26 -26.38
C ASN A 162 -1.78 12.62 -26.84
N VAL A 163 -0.77 11.93 -26.30
CA VAL A 163 0.64 12.05 -26.70
C VAL A 163 1.10 10.69 -27.22
N VAL A 164 1.87 10.68 -28.30
CA VAL A 164 2.35 9.43 -28.92
C VAL A 164 3.23 8.67 -27.92
N ALA A 165 3.07 7.34 -27.86
CA ALA A 165 3.83 6.44 -26.98
C ALA A 165 3.71 6.75 -25.48
N LYS A 166 2.56 7.29 -25.05
CA LYS A 166 2.32 7.60 -23.64
C LYS A 166 1.74 6.38 -22.91
N ALA A 167 2.58 5.75 -22.08
CA ALA A 167 2.21 4.63 -21.22
C ALA A 167 1.73 5.12 -19.83
N GLN A 168 0.73 6.00 -19.82
CA GLN A 168 0.16 6.55 -18.58
C GLN A 168 -1.37 6.52 -18.61
N PHE A 169 -1.99 6.45 -17.43
CA PHE A 169 -3.43 6.54 -17.25
C PHE A 169 -3.81 7.84 -16.51
N GLY A 170 -5.00 8.34 -16.80
CA GLY A 170 -5.63 9.46 -16.09
C GLY A 170 -6.71 9.00 -15.13
N VAL A 171 -7.12 9.90 -14.24
CA VAL A 171 -8.18 9.65 -13.26
C VAL A 171 -9.25 10.72 -13.42
N LEU A 172 -10.48 10.29 -13.64
CA LEU A 172 -11.67 11.12 -13.63
C LEU A 172 -12.54 10.72 -12.44
N VAL A 173 -12.72 11.63 -11.48
CA VAL A 173 -13.53 11.37 -10.28
C VAL A 173 -14.99 11.58 -10.61
N LEU A 174 -15.80 10.51 -10.53
CA LEU A 174 -17.22 10.52 -10.84
C LEU A 174 -18.08 10.76 -9.60
N LYS A 175 -17.66 10.17 -8.49
CA LYS A 175 -18.31 10.31 -7.18
C LYS A 175 -17.23 10.46 -6.11
N ASP A 176 -17.40 11.49 -5.29
CA ASP A 176 -16.45 11.90 -4.26
C ASP A 176 -17.24 12.24 -2.99
N VAL A 177 -17.42 11.26 -2.12
CA VAL A 177 -18.12 11.43 -0.84
C VAL A 177 -17.12 11.87 0.24
N SER A 178 -15.89 11.40 0.14
CA SER A 178 -14.82 11.60 1.11
C SER A 178 -14.06 12.93 0.93
N SER A 179 -14.18 13.58 -0.24
CA SER A 179 -13.38 14.74 -0.65
C SER A 179 -11.87 14.47 -0.62
N SER A 180 -11.44 13.22 -0.84
CA SER A 180 -10.04 12.80 -0.72
C SER A 180 -9.21 12.88 -2.00
N PHE A 181 -9.81 13.33 -3.11
CA PHE A 181 -9.12 13.37 -4.40
C PHE A 181 -8.38 14.68 -4.64
N ILE A 182 -7.05 14.61 -4.69
CA ILE A 182 -6.16 15.70 -5.10
C ILE A 182 -5.35 15.23 -6.31
N ALA A 183 -5.05 16.11 -7.26
CA ALA A 183 -4.37 15.73 -8.51
C ALA A 183 -3.07 14.94 -8.33
N ASN A 184 -2.26 15.27 -7.32
CA ASN A 184 -1.01 14.54 -7.03
C ASN A 184 -1.22 13.30 -6.15
N TYR A 185 -2.31 13.26 -5.39
CA TYR A 185 -2.64 12.20 -4.44
C TYR A 185 -4.13 11.85 -4.55
N PRO A 186 -4.54 11.19 -5.65
CA PRO A 186 -5.90 10.71 -5.81
C PRO A 186 -6.13 9.51 -4.90
N VAL A 187 -6.66 9.74 -3.72
CA VAL A 187 -7.00 8.69 -2.76
C VAL A 187 -8.44 8.27 -2.98
N LEU A 188 -8.64 6.99 -3.28
CA LEU A 188 -9.94 6.34 -3.43
C LEU A 188 -10.36 5.75 -2.09
N ALA A 189 -11.41 6.31 -1.48
CA ALA A 189 -11.96 5.86 -0.20
C ALA A 189 -13.33 5.20 -0.37
N GLN A 190 -13.84 4.59 0.70
CA GLN A 190 -15.11 3.85 0.64
C GLN A 190 -16.28 4.73 0.20
N GLY A 191 -17.00 4.27 -0.84
CA GLY A 191 -18.16 4.96 -1.39
C GLY A 191 -17.87 5.91 -2.55
N ASP A 192 -16.59 6.14 -2.85
CA ASP A 192 -16.12 6.90 -4.01
C ASP A 192 -16.09 6.03 -5.27
N GLU A 193 -16.17 6.69 -6.42
CA GLU A 193 -16.15 6.05 -7.74
C GLU A 193 -15.35 6.90 -8.72
N VAL A 194 -14.46 6.25 -9.47
CA VAL A 194 -13.60 6.91 -10.44
C VAL A 194 -13.56 6.16 -11.76
N ALA A 195 -13.41 6.90 -12.85
CA ALA A 195 -13.07 6.37 -14.16
C ALA A 195 -11.56 6.51 -14.39
N ILE A 196 -10.90 5.38 -14.62
CA ILE A 196 -9.53 5.32 -15.10
C ILE A 196 -9.56 5.50 -16.61
N LEU A 197 -8.88 6.54 -17.09
CA LEU A 197 -8.84 6.93 -18.50
C LEU A 197 -7.56 6.42 -19.15
N ILE A 198 -7.69 5.69 -20.26
CA ILE A 198 -6.55 5.11 -20.99
C ILE A 198 -6.69 5.41 -22.47
N ASN A 199 -5.65 6.00 -23.08
CA ASN A 199 -5.57 6.15 -24.53
C ASN A 199 -4.84 4.94 -25.14
N ILE A 200 -5.60 4.03 -25.74
CA ILE A 200 -5.07 2.79 -26.31
C ILE A 200 -4.20 3.06 -27.54
N THR A 201 -4.57 4.05 -28.36
CA THR A 201 -3.76 4.39 -29.54
C THR A 201 -2.38 4.93 -29.14
N ALA A 202 -2.30 5.68 -28.04
CA ALA A 202 -1.04 6.15 -27.49
C ALA A 202 -0.20 5.01 -26.90
N VAL A 203 -0.84 4.09 -26.18
CA VAL A 203 -0.19 2.98 -25.46
C VAL A 203 0.34 1.91 -26.43
N PHE A 204 -0.46 1.53 -27.44
CA PHE A 204 -0.12 0.46 -28.39
C PHE A 204 0.16 0.99 -29.80
N SER A 205 0.84 2.14 -29.89
CA SER A 205 1.14 2.86 -31.14
C SER A 205 1.74 2.02 -32.27
N LEU A 206 2.28 0.84 -31.97
CA LEU A 206 2.88 -0.11 -32.91
C LEU A 206 1.89 -1.11 -33.55
N THR A 207 0.67 -1.30 -33.00
CA THR A 207 -0.22 -2.43 -33.36
C THR A 207 -1.42 -2.06 -34.26
N GLY A 208 -1.46 -0.81 -34.74
CA GLY A 208 -2.61 -0.24 -35.44
C GLY A 208 -3.44 0.63 -34.50
N SER A 209 -4.24 1.52 -35.08
CA SER A 209 -4.90 2.67 -34.44
C SER A 209 -6.02 2.32 -33.44
N GLY A 210 -5.76 1.46 -32.44
CA GLY A 210 -6.70 1.05 -31.39
C GLY A 210 -7.12 -0.42 -31.45
N LEU A 211 -7.99 -0.85 -30.52
CA LEU A 211 -8.49 -2.22 -30.45
C LEU A 211 -9.36 -2.55 -31.67
N LYS A 212 -9.10 -3.69 -32.30
CA LYS A 212 -9.88 -4.20 -33.42
C LYS A 212 -11.10 -4.99 -32.91
N PRO A 213 -12.16 -5.15 -33.73
CA PRO A 213 -13.29 -6.01 -33.39
C PRO A 213 -12.89 -7.47 -33.17
N GLY A 214 -13.61 -8.16 -32.28
CA GLY A 214 -13.44 -9.59 -32.00
C GLY A 214 -12.12 -9.99 -31.33
N GLN A 215 -11.39 -9.06 -30.71
CA GLN A 215 -10.10 -9.33 -30.07
C GLN A 215 -10.23 -9.37 -28.55
N LEU A 216 -9.45 -10.26 -27.94
CA LEU A 216 -9.34 -10.36 -26.48
C LEU A 216 -8.39 -9.30 -25.94
N VAL A 217 -8.82 -8.61 -24.89
CA VAL A 217 -7.99 -7.72 -24.08
C VAL A 217 -7.99 -8.26 -22.66
N VAL A 218 -6.78 -8.43 -22.11
CA VAL A 218 -6.57 -8.84 -20.73
C VAL A 218 -5.68 -7.85 -20.02
N GLY A 219 -5.82 -7.72 -18.72
CA GLY A 219 -5.06 -6.78 -17.93
C GLY A 219 -5.33 -6.93 -16.45
N SER A 220 -4.67 -6.10 -15.67
CA SER A 220 -4.86 -6.06 -14.23
C SER A 220 -4.56 -4.68 -13.66
N ILE A 221 -5.27 -4.32 -12.60
CA ILE A 221 -5.05 -3.10 -11.82
C ILE A 221 -4.50 -3.53 -10.47
N VAL A 222 -3.25 -3.17 -10.21
CA VAL A 222 -2.50 -3.56 -9.02
C VAL A 222 -2.35 -2.35 -8.10
N PRO A 223 -3.09 -2.28 -6.98
CA PRO A 223 -2.92 -1.21 -5.99
C PRO A 223 -1.61 -1.39 -5.21
N GLN A 224 -1.22 -0.36 -4.45
CA GLN A 224 0.00 -0.40 -3.59
C GLN A 224 -0.04 -1.50 -2.51
N SER A 225 -1.23 -1.89 -2.09
CA SER A 225 -1.51 -2.94 -1.12
C SER A 225 -2.92 -3.46 -1.42
N GLY A 226 -3.14 -4.75 -1.21
CA GLY A 226 -4.44 -5.35 -1.47
C GLY A 226 -4.49 -6.31 -2.66
N ALA A 227 -5.71 -6.72 -2.97
CA ALA A 227 -6.06 -7.59 -4.09
C ALA A 227 -6.00 -6.83 -5.43
N THR A 228 -5.49 -7.53 -6.45
CA THR A 228 -5.45 -7.07 -7.82
C THR A 228 -6.81 -7.23 -8.49
N ALA A 229 -7.27 -6.21 -9.22
CA ALA A 229 -8.49 -6.30 -10.03
C ALA A 229 -8.15 -6.76 -11.45
N LEU A 230 -8.84 -7.79 -11.96
CA LEU A 230 -8.60 -8.33 -13.31
C LEU A 230 -9.44 -7.59 -14.36
N ILE A 231 -8.79 -7.08 -15.41
CA ILE A 231 -9.45 -6.56 -16.61
C ILE A 231 -9.50 -7.70 -17.62
N GLN A 232 -10.69 -8.12 -18.05
CA GLN A 232 -10.81 -9.10 -19.13
C GLN A 232 -12.10 -8.86 -19.91
N PHE A 233 -11.97 -8.61 -21.21
CA PHE A 233 -13.11 -8.47 -22.10
C PHE A 233 -12.71 -8.81 -23.54
N THR A 234 -13.70 -9.21 -24.34
CA THR A 234 -13.55 -9.40 -25.78
C THR A 234 -14.31 -8.30 -26.49
N THR A 235 -13.67 -7.57 -27.40
CA THR A 235 -14.36 -6.54 -28.17
C THR A 235 -15.43 -7.17 -29.08
N PRO A 236 -16.60 -6.53 -29.27
CA PRO A 236 -17.63 -7.05 -30.15
C PRO A 236 -17.14 -7.16 -31.61
N LEU A 237 -17.81 -7.99 -32.42
CA LEU A 237 -17.45 -8.23 -33.82
C LEU A 237 -17.73 -7.05 -34.74
N ALA A 238 -18.60 -6.13 -34.33
CA ALA A 238 -18.90 -4.88 -35.03
C ALA A 238 -19.09 -3.72 -34.03
N TYR A 239 -18.63 -2.52 -34.41
CA TYR A 239 -18.81 -1.31 -33.60
C TYR A 239 -19.95 -0.46 -34.18
N THR A 240 -21.13 -0.59 -33.58
CA THR A 240 -22.36 0.05 -34.06
C THR A 240 -22.60 1.46 -33.52
N SER A 241 -21.94 1.81 -32.42
CA SER A 241 -22.04 3.14 -31.79
C SER A 241 -20.66 3.75 -31.54
N LYS A 242 -20.64 5.06 -31.29
CA LYS A 242 -19.40 5.77 -30.95
C LYS A 242 -18.87 5.36 -29.58
N VAL A 243 -19.75 5.20 -28.61
CA VAL A 243 -19.42 4.73 -27.26
C VAL A 243 -20.07 3.36 -27.09
N LEU A 244 -19.28 2.38 -26.66
CA LEU A 244 -19.71 1.01 -26.42
C LEU A 244 -19.32 0.57 -25.01
N GLN A 245 -20.21 -0.15 -24.35
CA GLN A 245 -19.85 -0.92 -23.16
C GLN A 245 -19.18 -2.23 -23.60
N LEU A 246 -18.05 -2.55 -22.98
CA LEU A 246 -17.22 -3.72 -23.30
C LEU A 246 -17.29 -4.79 -22.20
N ALA A 247 -17.52 -4.37 -20.95
CA ALA A 247 -17.80 -5.22 -19.79
C ALA A 247 -18.74 -4.49 -18.82
#